data_AF-A0A3S0NHT0-F1
#
_entry.id   AF-A0A3S0NHT0-F1
#
_cell.length_a   1.000
_cell.length_b   1.000
_cell.length_c   1.000
_cell.angle_alpha   90.00
_cell.angle_beta   90.00
_cell.angle_gamma   90.00
#
_symmetry.space_group_name_H-M   'P 1'
#
loop_
_entity.id
_entity.type
_entity.pdbx_description
1 polymer ?
#
loop_
_entity_poly.entity_id
_entity_poly.type
_entity_poly.pdbx_seq_one_letter_code
_entity_poly.pdbx_strand_id
1 'polypeptide(L)'
;MSKRPKFERFGEGYLGYGSFNHKEAGIDVGDTLDADKTLAYRFTGNVQDSDREYDHSKNDKQFFMGGLTWNRRHTPPRPSSSTI
;
A
#
# COMPACT_ATOMS: atom_id res chain seq x y z
N MET A 1 -26.50 14.44 8.56
CA MET A 1 -25.08 14.82 8.40
C MET A 1 -24.45 13.91 7.36
N SER A 2 -24.05 14.47 6.23
CA SER A 2 -23.42 13.75 5.12
C SER A 2 -22.16 13.00 5.61
N LYS A 3 -22.18 11.67 5.51
CA LYS A 3 -20.98 10.84 5.63
C LYS A 3 -20.17 11.13 4.37
N ARG A 4 -19.24 12.09 4.46
CA ARG A 4 -18.30 12.39 3.37
C ARG A 4 -17.57 11.10 2.97
N PRO A 5 -17.26 10.91 1.68
CA PRO A 5 -16.71 9.67 1.16
C PRO A 5 -15.53 9.24 2.01
N LYS A 6 -15.56 8.00 2.50
CA LYS A 6 -14.37 7.40 3.09
C LYS A 6 -13.35 7.28 1.97
N PHE A 7 -12.40 8.21 1.98
CA PHE A 7 -11.04 7.95 1.51
C PHE A 7 -10.55 6.80 2.39
N GLU A 8 -10.78 5.57 1.93
CA GLU A 8 -10.38 4.36 2.66
C GLU A 8 -8.87 4.20 2.47
N ARG A 9 -8.12 5.09 3.13
CA ARG A 9 -6.71 4.86 3.45
C ARG A 9 -6.66 3.51 4.15
N PHE A 10 -6.06 2.53 3.50
CA PHE A 10 -5.83 1.23 4.11
C PHE A 10 -4.39 1.18 4.58
N GLY A 11 -4.22 0.61 5.76
CA GLY A 11 -2.91 0.47 6.38
C GLY A 11 -2.97 -0.73 7.29
N GLU A 12 -2.22 -1.76 6.94
CA GLU A 12 -2.08 -2.97 7.72
C GLU A 12 -0.62 -3.08 8.14
N GLY A 13 -0.41 -3.38 9.41
CA GLY A 13 0.92 -3.61 9.96
C GLY A 13 0.88 -4.86 10.80
N TYR A 14 1.94 -5.65 10.74
CA TYR A 14 2.12 -6.82 11.58
C TYR A 14 3.48 -6.78 12.27
N LEU A 15 3.51 -7.34 13.47
CA LEU A 15 4.70 -7.49 14.26
C LEU A 15 4.74 -8.95 14.73
N GLY A 16 5.83 -9.63 14.41
CA GLY A 16 6.09 -11.02 14.75
C GLY A 16 7.31 -11.13 15.65
N TYR A 17 7.20 -11.92 16.72
CA TYR A 17 8.33 -12.34 17.53
C TYR A 17 8.27 -13.86 17.74
N GLY A 18 9.39 -14.56 17.56
CA GLY A 18 9.44 -16.01 17.58
C GLY A 18 10.67 -16.59 18.28
N SER A 19 10.66 -17.91 18.47
CA SER A 19 11.82 -18.66 18.98
C SER A 19 13.03 -18.48 18.06
N PHE A 20 14.24 -18.57 18.62
CA PHE A 20 15.54 -18.29 17.96
C PHE A 20 15.95 -16.80 17.82
N ASN A 21 15.39 -15.89 18.62
CA ASN A 21 15.62 -14.42 18.55
C ASN A 21 15.16 -13.80 17.21
N HIS A 22 14.17 -14.40 16.57
CA HIS A 22 13.58 -13.87 15.35
C HIS A 22 12.58 -12.76 15.67
N LYS A 23 12.79 -11.59 15.07
CA LYS A 23 11.87 -10.46 15.14
C LYS A 23 11.57 -10.01 13.72
N GLU A 24 10.31 -9.86 13.38
CA GLU A 24 9.90 -9.32 12.10
C GLU A 24 8.83 -8.25 12.27
N ALA A 25 8.89 -7.25 11.40
CA ALA A 25 7.92 -6.18 11.34
C ALA A 25 7.61 -5.86 9.90
N GLY A 26 6.33 -5.86 9.54
CA GLY A 26 5.87 -5.52 8.22
C GLY A 26 4.79 -4.45 8.25
N ILE A 27 4.79 -3.62 7.22
CA ILE A 27 3.79 -2.58 6.97
C ILE A 27 3.35 -2.64 5.51
N ASP A 28 2.07 -2.43 5.28
CA ASP A 28 1.48 -2.25 3.96
C ASP A 28 0.46 -1.12 4.02
N VAL A 29 0.74 -0.04 3.32
CA VAL A 29 -0.08 1.17 3.33
C VAL A 29 -0.40 1.60 1.92
N GLY A 30 -1.62 2.08 1.70
CA GLY A 30 -2.00 2.65 0.42
C GLY A 30 -3.16 3.62 0.54
N ASP A 31 -3.18 4.58 -0.36
CA ASP A 31 -4.23 5.59 -0.41
C ASP A 31 -4.46 6.11 -1.83
N THR A 32 -5.63 6.71 -2.04
CA THR A 32 -5.97 7.46 -3.24
C THR A 32 -5.54 8.93 -3.05
N LEU A 33 -4.69 9.43 -3.95
CA LEU A 33 -4.14 10.79 -3.90
C LEU A 33 -5.12 11.87 -4.37
N ASP A 34 -6.27 11.47 -4.93
CA ASP A 34 -7.23 12.38 -5.53
C ASP A 34 -8.68 12.03 -5.15
N ALA A 35 -9.56 13.04 -5.10
CA ALA A 35 -10.96 12.90 -4.73
C ALA A 35 -11.75 12.00 -5.69
N ASP A 36 -11.34 11.94 -6.96
CA ASP A 36 -11.95 11.11 -7.99
C ASP A 36 -11.40 9.67 -8.00
N LYS A 37 -10.52 9.31 -7.04
CA LYS A 37 -9.86 8.00 -6.93
C LYS A 37 -9.16 7.58 -8.23
N THR A 38 -8.63 8.55 -8.96
CA THR A 38 -7.94 8.36 -10.25
C THR A 38 -6.48 8.03 -10.07
N LEU A 39 -5.87 8.41 -8.96
CA LEU A 39 -4.47 8.15 -8.65
C LEU A 39 -4.39 7.47 -7.29
N ALA A 40 -3.66 6.36 -7.21
CA ALA A 40 -3.44 5.61 -5.99
C ALA A 40 -1.97 5.23 -5.84
N TYR A 41 -1.52 5.14 -4.60
CA TYR A 41 -0.21 4.60 -4.25
C TYR A 41 -0.35 3.43 -3.28
N ARG A 42 0.61 2.52 -3.31
CA ARG A 42 0.80 1.47 -2.33
C ARG A 42 2.28 1.34 -1.98
N PHE A 43 2.57 1.15 -0.71
CA PHE A 43 3.90 0.95 -0.19
C PHE A 43 3.87 -0.21 0.81
N THR A 44 4.70 -1.21 0.56
CA THR A 44 4.87 -2.39 1.39
C THR A 44 6.32 -2.45 1.85
N GLY A 45 6.54 -2.62 3.15
CA GLY A 45 7.87 -2.76 3.75
C GLY A 45 7.88 -3.91 4.75
N ASN A 46 8.97 -4.68 4.77
CA ASN A 46 9.21 -5.74 5.75
C ASN A 46 10.66 -5.68 6.22
N VAL A 47 10.85 -5.79 7.53
CA VAL A 47 12.16 -5.87 8.17
C VAL A 47 12.19 -7.08 9.07
N GLN A 48 13.31 -7.81 9.05
CA GLN A 48 13.49 -9.03 9.81
C GLN A 48 14.89 -9.03 10.44
N ASP A 49 14.94 -9.28 11.74
CA ASP A 49 16.14 -9.36 12.57
C ASP A 49 16.20 -10.75 13.20
N SER A 50 17.37 -11.39 13.19
CA SER A 50 17.57 -12.75 13.72
C SER A 50 19.01 -12.92 14.21
N ASP A 51 19.20 -13.04 15.53
CA ASP A 51 20.53 -13.11 16.17
C ASP A 51 21.32 -14.42 15.92
N ARG A 52 20.81 -15.38 15.13
CA ARG A 52 21.47 -16.69 14.98
C ARG A 52 21.99 -16.93 13.56
N GLU A 53 23.31 -16.78 13.47
CA GLU A 53 24.24 -17.70 12.80
C GLU A 53 24.41 -17.50 11.28
N TYR A 54 25.22 -16.51 10.89
CA TYR A 54 26.45 -16.76 10.10
C TYR A 54 27.28 -15.47 10.01
N ASP A 55 28.53 -15.57 10.43
CA ASP A 55 29.62 -14.71 9.96
C ASP A 55 29.50 -14.56 8.43
N HIS A 56 29.61 -13.34 7.91
CA HIS A 56 29.67 -13.01 6.47
C HIS A 56 28.37 -13.00 5.64
N SER A 57 27.33 -12.29 6.09
CA SER A 57 26.55 -11.41 5.18
C SER A 57 25.72 -10.43 6.00
N LYS A 58 25.91 -9.13 5.81
CA LYS A 58 25.01 -8.07 6.27
C LYS A 58 23.68 -8.15 5.49
N ASN A 59 23.00 -9.28 5.58
CA ASN A 59 21.74 -9.55 4.92
C ASN A 59 20.63 -9.36 5.96
N ASP A 60 20.62 -8.21 6.62
CA ASP A 60 19.41 -7.70 7.25
C ASP A 60 18.38 -7.63 6.13
N LYS A 61 17.44 -8.58 6.11
CA LYS A 61 16.48 -8.72 5.00
C LYS A 61 15.44 -7.62 5.12
N GLN A 62 15.80 -6.45 4.63
CA GLN A 62 14.91 -5.32 4.48
C GLN A 62 14.35 -5.35 3.06
N PHE A 63 13.05 -5.58 2.95
CA PHE A 63 12.34 -5.66 1.68
C PHE A 63 11.36 -4.50 1.59
N PHE A 64 11.45 -3.74 0.50
CA PHE A 64 10.54 -2.64 0.24
C PHE A 64 10.03 -2.73 -1.19
N MET A 65 8.72 -2.54 -1.36
CA MET A 65 8.08 -2.46 -2.66
C MET A 65 7.08 -1.32 -2.67
N GLY A 66 7.13 -0.51 -3.73
CA GLY A 66 6.21 0.59 -3.96
C GLY A 66 5.55 0.46 -5.33
N GLY A 67 4.27 0.83 -5.41
CA GLY A 67 3.50 0.84 -6.65
C GLY A 67 2.66 2.10 -6.76
N LEU A 68 2.64 2.69 -7.96
CA LEU A 68 1.77 3.80 -8.32
C LEU A 68 0.80 3.33 -9.41
N THR A 69 -0.48 3.55 -9.18
CA THR A 69 -1.54 3.17 -10.11
C THR A 69 -2.32 4.42 -10.50
N TRP A 70 -2.40 4.68 -11.80
CA TRP A 70 -3.20 5.77 -12.35
C TRP A 70 -4.30 5.24 -13.27
N ASN A 71 -5.53 5.65 -13.00
CA ASN A 71 -6.72 5.35 -13.78
C ASN A 71 -7.27 6.63 -14.40
N ARG A 72 -6.97 6.84 -15.69
CA ARG A 72 -7.53 7.93 -16.48
C ARG A 72 -8.95 7.59 -16.93
N ARG A 73 -9.94 7.63 -16.03
CA ARG A 73 -11.35 7.63 -16.46
C ARG A 73 -11.78 9.02 -16.89
N HIS A 74 -11.48 9.37 -18.15
CA HIS A 74 -12.24 10.40 -18.85
C HIS A 74 -13.31 9.69 -19.69
N THR A 75 -14.47 9.41 -19.08
CA THR A 75 -15.67 9.14 -19.87
C THR A 75 -16.34 10.49 -20.09
N PRO A 76 -16.21 11.11 -21.28
CA PRO A 76 -16.98 12.32 -21.56
C PRO A 76 -18.48 11.97 -21.44
N PRO A 77 -19.32 12.87 -20.88
CA PRO A 77 -20.75 12.64 -20.85
C PRO A 77 -21.22 12.38 -22.29
N ARG A 78 -21.91 11.26 -22.53
CA ARG A 78 -22.59 11.02 -23.81
C ARG A 78 -23.51 12.23 -24.03
N PRO A 79 -23.42 12.94 -25.18
CA PRO A 79 -24.45 13.91 -25.50
C PRO A 79 -25.78 13.16 -25.52
N SER A 80 -26.75 13.63 -24.74
CA SER A 80 -28.13 13.19 -24.86
C SER A 80 -28.55 13.50 -26.29
N SER A 81 -28.67 12.46 -27.12
CA SER A 81 -29.38 12.54 -28.38
C SER A 81 -30.84 12.81 -28.07
N SER A 82 -31.17 14.08 -27.84
CA SER A 82 -32.53 14.58 -27.88
C SER A 82 -32.94 14.56 -29.34
N THR A 83 -33.87 13.67 -29.64
CA THR A 83 -34.59 13.52 -30.91
C THR A 83 -35.04 14.88 -31.45
N ILE A 84 -34.74 15.12 -32.72
CA ILE A 84 -35.52 15.97 -33.63
C ILE A 84 -35.67 15.19 -34.93
#